data_AF-A0A173ZAV5-F1
#
_entry.id   AF-A0A173ZAV5-F1
#
_cell.length_a   1.000
_cell.length_b   1.000
_cell.length_c   1.000
_cell.angle_alpha   90.00
_cell.angle_beta   90.00
_cell.angle_gamma   90.00
#
_symmetry.space_group_name_H-M   'P 1'
#
loop_
_entity.id
_entity.type
_entity.pdbx_description
1 polymer ?
#
loop_
_entity_poly.entity_id
_entity_poly.type
_entity_poly.pdbx_seq_one_letter_code
_entity_poly.pdbx_strand_id
1 'polypeptide(L)'
;MKKFMKEITLFIIQLLIFYLFPLFAKQIDAIGMVLFLITATFVLSALMGIISTNKIKYFYPLITAILFIPSVFIYYNESALIHSVWYFVVSVVGTAIGTVITKLFAK
;
A
#
# COMPACT_ATOMS: atom_id res chain seq x y z
N MET A 1 11.14 -21.12 -3.50
CA MET A 1 10.61 -19.81 -3.04
C MET A 1 10.18 -18.84 -4.16
N LYS A 2 10.35 -19.16 -5.45
CA LYS A 2 10.02 -18.23 -6.56
C LYS A 2 8.52 -17.92 -6.79
N LYS A 3 7.60 -18.65 -6.14
CA LYS A 3 6.16 -18.62 -6.40
C LYS A 3 5.46 -17.30 -5.99
N PHE A 4 6.00 -16.59 -5.00
CA PHE A 4 5.40 -15.35 -4.45
C PHE A 4 6.36 -14.15 -4.46
N MET A 5 7.44 -14.21 -5.25
CA MET A 5 8.48 -13.18 -5.20
C MET A 5 7.94 -11.80 -5.56
N LYS A 6 7.04 -11.70 -6.55
CA LYS A 6 6.45 -10.44 -6.98
C LYS A 6 5.62 -9.80 -5.86
N GLU A 7 4.81 -10.62 -5.19
CA GLU A 7 3.95 -10.17 -4.10
C GLU A 7 4.78 -9.75 -2.88
N ILE A 8 5.79 -10.54 -2.52
CA ILE A 8 6.73 -10.22 -1.44
C ILE A 8 7.45 -8.90 -1.74
N THR A 9 7.92 -8.70 -2.98
CA THR A 9 8.56 -7.43 -3.39
C THR A 9 7.61 -6.25 -3.19
N LEU A 10 6.34 -6.35 -3.59
CA LEU A 10 5.38 -5.26 -3.37
C LEU A 10 5.08 -5.00 -1.89
N PHE A 11 5.04 -6.04 -1.06
CA PHE A 11 4.92 -5.86 0.40
C PHE A 11 6.13 -5.15 0.99
N ILE A 12 7.34 -5.53 0.55
CA ILE A 12 8.58 -4.89 1.00
C ILE A 12 8.59 -3.42 0.56
N ILE A 13 8.22 -3.10 -0.69
CA ILE A 13 8.17 -1.71 -1.15
C ILE A 13 7.15 -0.90 -0.34
N GLN A 14 5.96 -1.46 -0.07
CA GLN A 14 4.95 -0.79 0.76
C GLN A 14 5.49 -0.49 2.17
N LEU A 15 6.17 -1.46 2.78
CA LEU A 15 6.82 -1.29 4.08
C LEU A 15 7.90 -0.20 4.01
N LEU A 16 8.76 -0.22 3.00
CA LEU A 16 9.78 0.82 2.84
C LEU A 16 9.17 2.20 2.68
N ILE A 17 8.06 2.34 1.96
CA ILE A 17 7.38 3.63 1.81
C ILE A 17 6.81 4.12 3.14
N PHE A 18 6.19 3.25 3.95
CA PHE A 18 5.65 3.65 5.25
C PHE A 18 6.68 3.94 6.34
N TYR A 19 7.94 3.52 6.16
CA TYR A 19 8.97 3.67 7.19
C TYR A 19 10.15 4.55 6.76
N LEU A 20 10.53 4.55 5.48
CA LEU A 20 11.60 5.43 4.98
C LEU A 20 11.08 6.79 4.56
N PHE A 21 9.92 6.87 3.91
CA PHE A 21 9.42 8.16 3.42
C PHE A 21 9.12 9.17 4.55
N PRO A 22 8.59 8.77 5.73
CA PRO A 22 8.34 9.70 6.82
C PRO A 22 9.62 10.32 7.42
N LEU A 23 10.81 9.76 7.14
CA LEU A 23 12.07 10.38 7.55
C LEU A 23 12.28 11.75 6.87
N PHE A 24 11.65 11.98 5.71
CA PHE A 24 11.68 13.24 4.99
C PHE A 24 10.58 14.22 5.43
N ALA A 25 9.74 13.86 6.42
CA ALA A 25 8.61 14.67 6.86
C ALA A 25 8.99 16.06 7.39
N LYS A 26 10.25 16.28 7.80
CA LYS A 26 10.71 17.63 8.19
C LYS A 26 10.78 18.62 7.02
N GLN A 27 10.87 18.12 5.80
CA GLN A 27 11.03 18.92 4.57
C GLN A 27 9.73 19.01 3.76
N ILE A 28 8.73 18.18 4.09
CA ILE A 28 7.47 18.04 3.36
C ILE A 28 6.33 18.33 4.32
N ASP A 29 5.36 19.15 3.92
CA ASP A 29 4.15 19.38 4.72
C ASP A 29 3.39 18.05 4.97
N ALA A 30 2.71 17.95 6.12
CA ALA A 30 1.95 16.78 6.54
C ALA A 30 0.90 16.36 5.50
N ILE A 31 0.23 17.32 4.87
CA ILE A 31 -0.74 17.06 3.79
C ILE A 31 -0.04 16.41 2.59
N GLY A 32 1.13 16.94 2.21
CA GLY A 32 1.94 16.40 1.11
C GLY A 32 2.37 14.96 1.38
N MET A 33 2.75 14.65 2.63
CA MET A 33 3.09 13.29 3.02
C MET A 33 1.90 12.33 2.92
N VAL A 34 0.72 12.69 3.43
CA VAL A 34 -0.47 11.83 3.36
C VAL A 34 -0.89 11.61 1.90
N LEU A 35 -0.91 12.65 1.07
CA LEU A 35 -1.23 12.55 -0.35
C LEU A 35 -0.23 11.67 -1.12
N PHE A 36 1.05 11.76 -0.80
CA PHE A 36 2.05 10.89 -1.40
C PHE A 36 1.81 9.42 -1.01
N LEU A 37 1.64 9.15 0.28
CA LEU A 37 1.47 7.79 0.79
C LEU A 37 0.19 7.14 0.29
N ILE A 38 -0.92 7.88 0.19
CA ILE A 38 -2.18 7.34 -0.33
C ILE A 38 -2.06 7.01 -1.82
N THR A 39 -1.39 7.88 -2.59
CA THR A 39 -1.16 7.68 -4.02
C THR A 39 -0.22 6.50 -4.27
N ALA A 40 0.88 6.42 -3.52
CA ALA A 40 1.83 5.30 -3.61
C ALA A 40 1.16 3.96 -3.26
N THR A 41 0.35 3.94 -2.20
CA THR A 41 -0.41 2.75 -1.78
C THR A 41 -1.43 2.33 -2.84
N PHE A 42 -2.11 3.29 -3.46
CA PHE A 42 -3.01 3.02 -4.59
C PHE A 42 -2.26 2.37 -5.76
N VAL A 43 -1.13 2.96 -6.20
CA VAL A 43 -0.33 2.43 -7.30
C VAL A 43 0.18 1.02 -7.01
N LEU A 44 0.74 0.78 -5.81
CA LEU A 44 1.26 -0.54 -5.45
C LEU A 44 0.16 -1.59 -5.33
N SER A 45 -1.00 -1.23 -4.78
CA SER A 45 -2.15 -2.13 -4.71
C SER A 45 -2.74 -2.45 -6.09
N ALA A 46 -2.74 -1.49 -7.02
CA ALA A 46 -3.12 -1.73 -8.42
C ALA A 46 -2.12 -2.67 -9.11
N LEU A 47 -0.82 -2.44 -8.93
CA LEU A 47 0.23 -3.35 -9.41
C LEU A 47 0.07 -4.75 -8.83
N MET A 48 -0.27 -4.88 -7.54
CA MET A 48 -0.55 -6.17 -6.91
C MET A 48 -1.70 -6.90 -7.60
N GLY A 49 -2.79 -6.18 -7.91
CA GLY A 49 -3.93 -6.71 -8.67
C GLY A 49 -3.53 -7.19 -10.08
N ILE A 50 -2.64 -6.44 -10.74
CA ILE A 50 -2.19 -6.69 -12.10
C ILE A 50 -1.25 -7.89 -12.19
N ILE A 51 -0.19 -7.91 -11.37
CA ILE A 51 0.93 -8.84 -11.53
C ILE A 51 0.74 -10.18 -10.80
N SER A 52 -0.14 -10.21 -9.79
CA SER A 52 -0.41 -11.42 -9.00
C SER A 52 -1.60 -12.18 -9.54
N THR A 53 -1.36 -13.46 -9.84
CA THR A 53 -2.40 -14.44 -10.17
C THR A 53 -2.86 -15.23 -8.95
N ASN A 54 -2.17 -15.09 -7.81
CA ASN A 54 -2.44 -15.82 -6.59
C ASN A 54 -3.53 -15.16 -5.75
N LYS A 55 -4.27 -15.94 -4.95
CA LYS A 55 -5.28 -15.41 -4.01
C LYS A 55 -4.67 -14.55 -2.88
N ILE A 56 -3.36 -14.62 -2.67
CA ILE A 56 -2.67 -13.82 -1.64
C ILE A 56 -2.83 -12.31 -1.84
N LYS A 57 -3.07 -11.85 -3.08
CA LYS A 57 -3.31 -10.43 -3.38
C LYS A 57 -4.50 -9.83 -2.63
N TYR A 58 -5.50 -10.64 -2.26
CA TYR A 58 -6.66 -10.15 -1.50
C TYR A 58 -6.34 -9.87 -0.03
N PHE A 59 -5.23 -10.38 0.49
CA PHE A 59 -4.72 -10.01 1.82
C PHE A 59 -3.89 -8.72 1.79
N TYR A 60 -3.48 -8.25 0.60
CA TYR A 60 -2.68 -7.04 0.47
C TYR A 60 -3.29 -5.83 1.19
N PRO A 61 -4.60 -5.51 1.01
CA PRO A 61 -5.18 -4.35 1.68
C PRO A 61 -5.14 -4.42 3.21
N LEU A 62 -5.45 -5.60 3.77
CA LEU A 62 -5.45 -5.80 5.21
C LEU A 62 -4.04 -5.67 5.79
N ILE A 63 -3.05 -6.29 5.13
CA ILE A 63 -1.65 -6.22 5.56
C ILE A 63 -1.13 -4.78 5.47
N THR A 64 -1.45 -4.06 4.39
CA THR A 64 -1.08 -2.64 4.23
C THR A 64 -1.63 -1.78 5.38
N ALA A 65 -2.89 -1.97 5.77
CA ALA A 65 -3.48 -1.24 6.89
C ALA A 65 -2.74 -1.53 8.21
N ILE A 66 -2.43 -2.80 8.48
CA ILE A 66 -1.71 -3.22 9.68
C ILE A 66 -0.27 -2.69 9.69
N LEU A 67 0.43 -2.71 8.55
CA LEU A 67 1.81 -2.23 8.43
C LEU A 67 1.95 -0.73 8.71
N PHE A 68 0.90 0.07 8.47
CA PHE A 68 0.93 1.49 8.76
C PHE A 68 0.81 1.78 10.27
N ILE A 69 0.10 0.95 11.05
CA ILE A 69 -0.19 1.24 12.46
C ILE A 69 1.08 1.48 13.29
N PRO A 70 2.13 0.63 13.23
CA PRO A 70 3.34 0.88 14.01
C PRO A 70 4.10 2.13 13.55
N SER A 71 4.03 2.50 12.27
CA SER A 71 4.71 3.71 11.80
C SER A 71 4.10 4.99 12.41
N VAL A 72 2.80 4.98 12.74
CA VAL A 72 2.13 6.07 13.45
C VAL A 72 2.84 6.42 14.75
N PHE A 73 3.16 5.42 15.57
CA PHE A 73 3.81 5.64 16.86
C PHE A 73 5.29 6.01 16.76
N ILE A 74 5.92 5.82 15.60
CA ILE A 74 7.33 6.15 15.36
C ILE A 74 7.47 7.57 14.80
N TYR A 75 6.60 7.97 13.87
CA TYR A 75 6.79 9.19 13.07
C TYR A 75 5.64 10.21 13.14
N TYR A 76 4.45 9.83 13.59
CA TYR A 76 3.24 10.65 13.50
C TYR A 76 2.61 10.90 14.88
N ASN A 77 1.51 11.67 14.89
CA ASN A 77 0.65 11.81 16.07
C ASN A 77 -0.48 10.75 16.04
N GLU A 78 -1.15 10.54 17.19
CA GLU A 78 -2.22 9.54 17.31
C GLU A 78 -3.39 9.76 16.35
N SER A 79 -3.66 11.00 15.96
CA SER A 79 -4.74 11.31 15.01
C SER A 79 -4.51 10.67 13.64
N ALA A 80 -3.26 10.36 13.29
CA ALA A 80 -2.91 9.68 12.05
C ALA A 80 -3.39 8.23 11.97
N LEU A 81 -3.82 7.60 13.07
CA LEU A 81 -4.36 6.23 13.07
C LEU A 81 -5.54 6.08 12.11
N ILE A 82 -6.35 7.12 11.90
CA ILE A 82 -7.47 7.09 10.95
C ILE A 82 -7.00 6.83 9.51
N HIS A 83 -5.76 7.18 9.16
CA HIS A 83 -5.20 6.93 7.83
C HIS A 83 -5.00 5.42 7.56
N SER A 84 -4.91 4.57 8.58
CA SER A 84 -4.90 3.11 8.39
C SER A 84 -6.16 2.62 7.66
N VAL A 85 -7.31 3.19 8.00
CA VAL A 85 -8.60 2.91 7.34
C VAL A 85 -8.58 3.40 5.89
N TRP A 86 -8.03 4.59 5.65
CA TRP A 86 -7.88 5.12 4.29
C TRP A 86 -6.94 4.28 3.43
N TYR A 87 -5.81 3.81 3.98
CA TYR A 87 -4.90 2.92 3.26
C TYR A 87 -5.53 1.55 2.99
N PHE A 88 -6.38 1.03 3.89
CA PHE A 88 -7.20 -0.14 3.60
C PHE A 88 -8.13 0.09 2.41
N VAL A 89 -8.95 1.15 2.46
CA VAL A 89 -9.93 1.45 1.40
C VAL A 89 -9.24 1.64 0.06
N VAL A 90 -8.20 2.47 0.01
CA VAL A 90 -7.52 2.78 -1.26
C VAL A 90 -6.84 1.54 -1.84
N SER A 91 -6.31 0.66 -1.00
CA SER A 91 -5.67 -0.58 -1.46
C SER A 91 -6.67 -1.64 -1.91
N VAL A 92 -7.85 -1.73 -1.29
CA VAL A 92 -8.97 -2.53 -1.81
C VAL A 92 -9.33 -2.06 -3.22
N VAL A 93 -9.52 -0.75 -3.41
CA VAL A 93 -9.89 -0.17 -4.71
C VAL A 93 -8.81 -0.43 -5.75
N GLY A 94 -7.54 -0.16 -5.43
CA GLY A 94 -6.44 -0.39 -6.37
C GLY A 94 -6.30 -1.87 -6.74
N THR A 95 -6.31 -2.79 -5.78
CA THR A 95 -6.24 -4.24 -6.06
C THR A 95 -7.43 -4.73 -6.90
N ALA A 96 -8.63 -4.21 -6.66
CA ALA A 96 -9.81 -4.51 -7.46
C ALA A 96 -9.63 -4.03 -8.91
N ILE A 97 -9.25 -2.76 -9.11
CA ILE A 97 -8.98 -2.18 -10.43
C ILE A 97 -7.93 -3.00 -11.17
N GLY A 98 -6.79 -3.27 -10.53
CA GLY A 98 -5.71 -4.05 -11.14
C GLY A 98 -6.15 -5.45 -11.55
N THR A 99 -6.99 -6.09 -10.74
CA THR A 99 -7.54 -7.42 -11.06
C THR A 99 -8.54 -7.36 -12.23
N VAL A 100 -9.37 -6.33 -12.31
CA VAL A 100 -10.30 -6.10 -13.43
C VAL A 100 -9.52 -5.86 -14.72
N ILE A 101 -8.49 -5.00 -14.70
CA ILE A 101 -7.60 -4.75 -15.83
C ILE A 101 -7.03 -6.08 -16.34
N THR A 102 -6.41 -6.89 -15.48
CA THR A 102 -5.87 -8.18 -15.90
C THR A 102 -6.91 -9.08 -16.54
N LYS A 103 -8.14 -9.13 -16.01
CA LYS A 103 -9.22 -9.92 -16.62
C LYS A 103 -9.66 -9.40 -17.99
N LEU A 104 -9.65 -8.08 -18.20
CA LEU A 104 -10.03 -7.47 -19.48
C LEU A 104 -8.97 -7.72 -20.56
N PHE A 105 -7.68 -7.72 -20.18
CA PHE A 105 -6.57 -7.89 -21.12
C PHE A 105 -6.05 -9.33 -21.26
N ALA A 106 -6.41 -10.25 -20.34
CA ALA A 106 -6.08 -11.68 -20.43
C ALA A 106 -6.96 -12.46 -21.43
N LYS A 107 -7.32 -11.82 -22.55
CA LYS A 107 -8.03 -12.45 -23.66
C LYS A 107 -7.18 -13.57 -24.28
#